data_AF-A0A328TN69-F1
#
_entry.id   AF-A0A328TN69-F1
#
_cell.length_a   1.000
_cell.length_b   1.000
_cell.length_c   1.000
_cell.angle_alpha   90.00
_cell.angle_beta   90.00
_cell.angle_gamma   90.00
#
_symmetry.space_group_name_H-M   'P 1'
#
loop_
_entity.id
_entity.type
_entity.pdbx_description
1 polymer ?
#
loop_
_entity_poly.entity_id
_entity_poly.type
_entity_poly.pdbx_seq_one_letter_code
_entity_poly.pdbx_strand_id
1 'polypeptide(L)' 'MNFAREVGDRVVFMHQWRVWEQGDSKTVFANPQTSELKQFISSVHGLS' A
#
# COMPACT_ATOMS: atom_id res chain seq x y z
N MET A 1 -2.29 10.17 -1.27
CA MET A 1 -1.62 9.09 -0.50
C MET A 1 -0.24 9.52 0.05
N ASN A 2 -0.04 10.79 0.46
CA ASN A 2 1.29 11.27 0.86
C ASN A 2 1.69 10.85 2.28
N PHE A 3 0.73 10.75 3.21
CA PHE A 3 1.02 10.47 4.62
C PHE A 3 1.73 9.14 4.87
N ALA A 4 1.29 8.05 4.24
CA ALA A 4 1.91 6.72 4.43
C ALA A 4 3.28 6.57 3.76
N ARG A 5 3.59 7.43 2.79
CA ARG A 5 4.89 7.44 2.07
C ARG A 5 5.95 8.26 2.80
N GLU A 6 5.53 9.24 3.60
CA GLU A 6 6.42 10.22 4.22
C GLU A 6 6.79 9.91 5.68
N VAL A 7 6.01 9.08 6.38
CA VAL A 7 6.11 8.97 7.86
C VAL A 7 6.45 7.56 8.37
N GLY A 8 6.47 6.53 7.51
CA GLY A 8 6.66 5.13 7.95
C GLY A 8 7.90 4.45 7.37
N ASP A 9 8.74 3.83 8.22
CA ASP A 9 9.83 2.92 7.79
C ASP A 9 9.30 1.58 7.26
N ARG A 10 8.12 1.16 7.74
CA ARG A 10 7.42 -0.05 7.31
C ARG A 10 5.93 0.18 7.16
N VAL A 11 5.34 -0.53 6.22
CA VAL A 11 3.90 -0.57 5.99
C VAL A 11 3.40 -2.01 6.07
N VAL A 12 2.15 -2.14 6.52
CA VAL A 12 1.40 -3.40 6.51
C VAL A 12 0.04 -3.09 5.86
N PHE A 13 -0.27 -3.77 4.77
CA PHE A 13 -1.56 -3.70 4.11
C PHE A 13 -2.40 -4.91 4.52
N MET A 14 -3.54 -4.62 5.14
CA MET A 14 -4.48 -5.62 5.65
C MET A 14 -5.86 -5.38 5.05
N HIS A 15 -6.48 -6.44 4.55
CA HIS A 15 -7.82 -6.40 3.97
C HIS A 15 -8.52 -7.75 4.23
N GLN A 16 -9.80 -7.70 4.62
CA GLN A 16 -10.59 -8.89 4.98
C GLN A 16 -9.91 -9.78 6.02
N TRP A 17 -9.45 -9.16 7.12
CA TRP A 17 -8.79 -9.87 8.22
C TRP A 17 -7.50 -10.59 7.86
N ARG A 18 -6.91 -10.28 6.70
CA ARG A 18 -5.67 -10.87 6.21
C ARG A 18 -4.64 -9.80 5.90
N VAL A 19 -3.41 -10.02 6.36
CA VAL A 19 -2.24 -9.25 5.89
C VAL A 19 -1.87 -9.77 4.51
N TRP A 20 -1.95 -8.89 3.52
CA TRP A 20 -1.64 -9.20 2.13
C TRP A 20 -0.20 -8.88 1.80
N GLU A 21 0.28 -7.71 2.25
CA GLU A 21 1.63 -7.26 1.92
C GLU A 21 2.20 -6.41 3.06
N GLN A 22 3.48 -6.59 3.34
CA GLN A 22 4.20 -5.81 4.35
C GLN A 22 5.65 -5.62 3.95
N GLY A 23 6.24 -4.48 4.31
CA GLY A 23 7.62 -4.18 3.95
C GLY A 23 7.97 -2.72 4.11
N ASP A 24 9.12 -2.33 3.59
CA ASP A 24 9.52 -0.93 3.50
C ASP A 24 8.47 -0.13 2.71
N SER A 25 8.07 1.02 3.23
CA SER A 25 6.98 1.81 2.66
C SER A 25 7.29 2.26 1.23
N LYS A 26 8.51 2.70 0.96
CA LYS A 26 8.93 3.16 -0.37
C LYS A 26 8.83 2.01 -1.37
N THR A 27 9.30 0.83 -0.98
CA THR A 27 9.30 -0.36 -1.83
C THR A 27 7.89 -0.87 -2.10
N VAL A 28 7.06 -1.04 -1.06
CA VAL A 28 5.71 -1.59 -1.16
C VAL A 28 4.79 -0.69 -1.98
N PHE A 29 4.90 0.64 -1.84
CA PHE A 29 4.09 1.57 -2.63
C PHE A 29 4.64 1.83 -4.03
N ALA A 30 5.94 1.68 -4.28
CA ALA A 30 6.52 1.84 -5.61
C ALA A 30 6.34 0.59 -6.48
N ASN A 31 6.36 -0.59 -5.87
CA ASN A 31 6.25 -1.87 -6.57
C ASN A 31 5.39 -2.86 -5.76
N PRO A 32 4.07 -2.61 -5.62
CA PRO A 32 3.18 -3.52 -4.93
C PRO A 32 3.18 -4.88 -5.62
N GLN A 33 3.35 -5.96 -4.86
CA GLN A 33 3.42 -7.33 -5.41
C GLN A 33 2.05 -7.98 -5.50
N THR A 34 1.16 -7.70 -4.55
CA THR A 34 -0.17 -8.31 -4.47
C THR A 34 -1.20 -7.59 -5.34
N SER A 35 -2.16 -8.35 -5.86
CA SER A 35 -3.26 -7.81 -6.68
C SER A 35 -4.18 -6.91 -5.85
N GLU A 36 -4.41 -7.26 -4.59
CA GLU A 36 -5.24 -6.54 -3.64
C GLU A 36 -4.66 -5.15 -3.35
N LEU A 37 -3.35 -5.05 -3.10
CA LEU A 37 -2.71 -3.76 -2.87
C LEU A 37 -2.69 -2.91 -4.14
N LYS A 38 -2.46 -3.50 -5.32
CA LYS A 38 -2.54 -2.79 -6.61
C LYS A 38 -3.93 -2.17 -6.82
N GLN A 39 -4.99 -2.94 -6.61
CA GLN A 39 -6.36 -2.46 -6.73
C GLN A 39 -6.67 -1.34 -5.73
N PHE A 40 -6.22 -1.46 -4.48
CA PHE A 40 -6.38 -0.43 -3.47
C PHE A 40 -5.65 0.87 -3.84
N ILE A 41 -4.40 0.78 -4.31
CA ILE A 41 -3.64 1.95 -4.75
C ILE A 41 -4.31 2.63 -5.95
N SER A 42 -4.81 1.85 -6.91
CA SER A 42 -5.57 2.38 -8.06
C SER A 42 -6.87 3.08 -7.65
N SER A 43 -7.62 2.53 -6.69
CA SER A 43 -8.89 3.15 -6.25
C SER A 43 -8.67 4.46 -5.51
N VAL A 44 -7.55 4.60 -4.80
CA VAL A 44 -7.22 5.84 -4.07
C VAL A 44 -6.59 6.89 -4.98
N HIS A 45 -5.86 6.50 -6.03
CA HIS A 45 -5.32 7.45 -7.01
C HIS A 45 -6.36 7.98 -8.00
N GLY A 46 -7.48 7.27 -8.22
CA GLY A 46 -8.58 7.70 -9.08
C GLY A 46 -9.50 8.79 -8.51
N LEU A 47 -9.19 9.32 -7.32
CA LEU A 47 -9.97 10.33 -6.59
C LEU A 47 -9.36 11.75 -6.64
N SER A 48 -8.46 12.02 -7.59
CA SER A 48 -7.94 13.36 -7.86
C SER A 48 -8.81 14.15 -8.84
#